data_AF-A0A0R2A914-F1
#
_entry.id   AF-A0A0R2A914-F1
#
_cell.length_a   1.000
_cell.length_b   1.000
_cell.length_c   1.000
_cell.angle_alpha   90.00
_cell.angle_beta   90.00
_cell.angle_gamma   90.00
#
_symmetry.space_group_name_H-M   'P 1'
#
loop_
_entity.id
_entity.type
_entity.pdbx_description
1 polymer ?
#
loop_
_entity_poly.entity_id
_entity_poly.type
_entity_poly.pdbx_seq_one_letter_code
_entity_poly.pdbx_strand_id
1 'polypeptide(L)' 'MILYPSVDDLLEEVDSRYSLIMLASKRAHELDAGELPMLSEYESVKSVGKALEEVVAGDLKIKQD' A
#
# COMPACT_ATOMS: atom_id res chain seq x y z
N MET A 1 6.84 -16.17 6.84
CA MET A 1 6.24 -15.05 6.08
C MET A 1 6.31 -13.85 7.00
N ILE A 2 7.25 -12.95 6.74
CA ILE A 2 7.30 -11.65 7.40
C ILE A 2 6.32 -10.78 6.62
N LEU A 3 5.33 -10.23 7.31
CA LEU A 3 4.48 -9.19 6.75
C LEU A 3 5.29 -7.89 6.81
N TYR A 4 5.77 -7.46 5.65
CA TYR A 4 6.33 -6.12 5.47
C TYR A 4 5.35 -5.33 4.60
N PRO A 5 5.10 -4.05 4.91
CA PRO A 5 5.54 -3.32 6.12
C PRO A 5 4.79 -3.75 7.40
N SER A 6 5.25 -3.28 8.57
CA SER A 6 4.58 -3.56 9.84
C SER A 6 3.28 -2.75 9.96
N VAL A 7 2.35 -3.21 10.81
CA VAL A 7 1.07 -2.52 11.02
C VAL A 7 1.28 -1.15 11.67
N ASP A 8 2.29 -1.01 12.53
CA ASP A 8 2.58 0.26 13.20
C ASP A 8 3.07 1.29 12.19
N ASP A 9 4.00 0.92 11.30
CA ASP A 9 4.49 1.81 10.21
C ASP A 9 3.33 2.26 9.30
N LEU A 10 2.40 1.35 9.01
CA LEU A 10 1.23 1.66 8.18
C LEU A 10 0.29 2.66 8.85
N LEU A 11 0.17 2.63 10.17
CA LEU A 11 -0.70 3.54 10.93
C LEU A 11 -0.10 4.93 11.15
N GLU A 12 1.20 5.10 10.94
CA GLU A 12 1.84 6.42 10.93
C GLU A 12 1.46 7.24 9.69
N GLU A 13 1.23 6.57 8.55
CA GLU A 13 0.93 7.22 7.27
C GLU A 13 -0.58 7.39 6.98
N VAL A 14 -1.45 6.74 7.75
CA VAL A 14 -2.91 6.75 7.49
C VAL A 14 -3.73 6.99 8.76
N ASP A 15 -4.73 7.87 8.65
CA ASP A 15 -5.57 8.27 9.79
C ASP A 15 -6.48 7.15 10.34
N SER A 16 -6.68 6.06 9.58
CA SER A 16 -7.64 5.01 9.92
C SER A 16 -7.28 3.67 9.27
N ARG A 17 -7.43 2.59 10.07
CA ARG A 17 -7.32 1.19 9.61
C ARG A 17 -8.26 0.87 8.45
N TYR A 18 -9.48 1.41 8.48
CA TYR A 18 -10.46 1.19 7.41
C TYR A 18 -10.00 1.85 6.11
N SER A 19 -9.51 3.08 6.22
CA SER A 19 -8.98 3.84 5.08
C SER A 19 -7.77 3.13 4.47
N LEU A 20 -6.87 2.59 5.31
CA LEU A 20 -5.75 1.78 4.87
C LEU A 20 -6.17 0.55 4.07
N ILE A 21 -7.10 -0.24 4.61
CA ILE A 21 -7.58 -1.46 3.95
C ILE A 21 -8.21 -1.13 2.60
N MET A 22 -9.03 -0.08 2.53
CA MET A 22 -9.67 0.37 1.30
C MET A 22 -8.64 0.83 0.27
N LEU A 23 -7.66 1.64 0.68
CA LEU A 23 -6.60 2.16 -0.18
C LEU A 23 -5.75 1.02 -0.75
N ALA A 24 -5.24 0.15 0.12
CA ALA A 24 -4.41 -0.98 -0.28
C ALA A 24 -5.16 -1.96 -1.20
N SER A 25 -6.45 -2.20 -0.93
CA SER A 25 -7.29 -3.06 -1.77
C SER A 25 -7.52 -2.48 -3.16
N LYS A 26 -7.84 -1.18 -3.23
CA LYS A 26 -8.01 -0.49 -4.51
C LYS A 26 -6.70 -0.51 -5.32
N ARG A 27 -5.58 -0.18 -4.67
CA ARG A 27 -4.28 -0.15 -5.33
C ARG A 27 -3.80 -1.53 -5.77
N ALA A 28 -4.06 -2.57 -4.98
CA ALA A 28 -3.77 -3.94 -5.39
C ALA A 28 -4.50 -4.32 -6.69
N HIS A 29 -5.77 -3.92 -6.84
CA HIS A 29 -6.52 -4.13 -8.08
C HIS A 29 -5.94 -3.37 -9.28
N GLU A 30 -5.44 -2.15 -9.08
CA GLU A 30 -4.75 -1.39 -10.13
C GLU A 30 -3.46 -2.11 -10.58
N LEU A 31 -2.65 -2.56 -9.62
CA LEU A 31 -1.43 -3.35 -9.91
C LEU A 31 -1.76 -4.65 -10.64
N ASP A 32 -2.83 -5.35 -10.24
CA ASP A 32 -3.30 -6.55 -10.92
C ASP A 32 -3.83 -6.27 -12.34
N ALA A 33 -4.35 -5.06 -12.57
CA ALA A 33 -4.78 -4.59 -13.90
C ALA A 33 -3.60 -4.16 -14.80
N GLY A 34 -2.37 -4.17 -14.29
CA GLY A 34 -1.17 -3.81 -15.02
C GLY A 34 -0.79 -2.34 -14.95
N GLU A 35 -1.35 -1.58 -14.00
CA GLU A 35 -0.88 -0.22 -13.71
C GLU A 35 0.58 -0.23 -13.28
N LEU A 36 1.26 0.89 -13.52
CA LEU A 36 2.67 1.01 -13.21
C LEU A 36 2.88 1.01 -11.69
N PRO A 37 3.86 0.23 -11.19
CA PRO A 37 4.28 0.31 -9.80
C PRO A 37 4.84 1.69 -9.47
N MET A 38 4.62 2.17 -8.24
CA MET A 38 5.20 3.42 -7.75
C MET A 38 6.62 3.24 -7.21
N LEU A 39 6.98 2.01 -6.79
CA LEU A 39 8.31 1.67 -6.31
C LEU A 39 9.10 0.90 -7.37
N SER A 40 10.43 1.08 -7.35
CA SER A 40 11.33 0.33 -8.21
C SER A 40 11.46 -1.14 -7.80
N GLU A 41 11.32 -1.43 -6.50
CA GLU A 41 11.49 -2.75 -5.92
C GLU A 41 10.42 -2.99 -4.84
N TYR A 42 10.07 -4.26 -4.66
CA TYR A 42 9.10 -4.70 -3.66
C TYR A 42 9.60 -5.97 -2.95
N GLU A 43 9.38 -6.03 -1.65
CA GLU A 43 9.58 -7.24 -0.85
C GLU A 43 8.43 -8.23 -1.06
N SER A 44 7.22 -7.71 -1.23
CA SER A 44 6.01 -8.50 -1.41
C SER A 44 5.83 -8.96 -2.84
N VAL A 45 5.58 -10.26 -2.99
CA VAL A 45 5.16 -10.84 -4.28
C VAL A 45 3.70 -10.50 -4.59
N LYS A 46 2.84 -10.44 -3.57
CA LYS A 46 1.41 -10.19 -3.72
C LYS A 46 1.10 -8.71 -3.85
N SER A 47 0.16 -8.37 -4.73
CA SER A 47 -0.24 -6.98 -5.03
C SER A 47 -0.72 -6.20 -3.81
N VAL A 48 -1.38 -6.85 -2.86
CA VAL A 48 -1.76 -6.21 -1.59
C VAL A 48 -0.54 -5.80 -0.77
N GLY A 49 0.48 -6.66 -0.68
CA GLY A 49 1.71 -6.31 0.03
C GLY A 49 2.45 -5.16 -0.67
N LYS A 50 2.53 -5.21 -2.00
CA LYS A 50 3.10 -4.12 -2.81
C LYS A 50 2.38 -2.79 -2.56
N ALA A 51 1.06 -2.81 -2.53
CA ALA A 51 0.27 -1.61 -2.22
C ALA A 51 0.57 -1.08 -0.81
N LEU A 52 0.73 -1.94 0.20
CA LEU A 52 1.12 -1.52 1.55
C LEU A 52 2.53 -0.90 1.59
N GLU A 53 3.47 -1.42 0.79
CA GLU A 53 4.80 -0.84 0.65
C GLU A 53 4.76 0.56 0.03
N GLU A 54 3.91 0.79 -0.99
CA GLU A 54 3.71 2.13 -1.57
C GLU A 54 3.07 3.12 -0.57
N VAL A 55 2.22 2.64 0.34
CA VAL A 55 1.65 3.47 1.42
C VAL A 55 2.75 3.92 2.37
N VAL A 56 3.59 3.00 2.86
CA VAL A 56 4.66 3.33 3.82
C VAL A 56 5.78 4.15 3.18
N ALA A 57 6.03 4.01 1.88
CA ALA A 57 6.93 4.89 1.15
C ALA A 57 6.40 6.33 1.02
N GLY A 58 5.11 6.56 1.30
CA GLY A 58 4.46 7.87 1.17
C GLY A 58 4.09 8.24 -0.27
N ASP A 59 4.32 7.34 -1.24
CA ASP A 59 3.98 7.55 -2.65
C ASP A 59 2.48 7.36 -2.93
N LEU A 60 1.78 6.62 -2.06
CA LEU A 60 0.34 6.38 -2.16
C LEU A 60 -0.41 7.04 -0.98
N LYS A 61 -1.14 8.12 -1.26
CA LYS A 61 -1.93 8.87 -0.26
C LYS A 61 -3.39 8.99 -0.66
N ILE A 62 -4.28 9.00 0.33
CA ILE A 62 -5.67 9.40 0.14
C ILE A 62 -5.69 10.92 -0.07
N LYS A 63 -6.22 11.38 -1.21
CA LYS A 63 -6.54 12.80 -1.39
C LYS A 63 -7.53 13.20 -0.30
N GLN A 64 -7.10 14.06 0.61
CA GLN A 64 -8.00 14.86 1.44
C GLN A 64 -8.27 16.14 0.65
N ASP A 65 -9.53 16.37 0.29
CA ASP A 65 -10.00 17.63 -0.30
C ASP A 65 -9.97 18.77 0.72
#